data_AF-A0A835TL77-F1
#
_entry.id   AF-A0A835TL77-F1
#
_cell.length_a   1.000
_cell.length_b   1.000
_cell.length_c   1.000
_cell.angle_alpha   90.00
_cell.angle_beta   90.00
_cell.angle_gamma   90.00
#
_symmetry.space_group_name_H-M   'P 1'
#
loop_
_entity.id
_entity.type
_entity.pdbx_description
1 polymer ?
#
loop_
_entity_poly.entity_id
_entity_poly.type
_entity_poly.pdbx_seq_one_letter_code
_entity_poly.pdbx_strand_id
1 'polypeptide(L)'
;MALDKSKHLYNLGELLDSSIGLDTTLKGLDKFVDVAMKCVLENGSDRPTMGEVVKEIENILQLAGLNPNADSASTSASYDDASKGGAKHPYIYSKDAFDYSGGFPVSKNPSVDARPGFD
;
A
#
# COMPACT_ATOMS: atom_id res chain seq x y z
N MET A 1 6.00 24.21 10.13
CA MET A 1 4.80 25.05 9.94
C MET A 1 3.70 24.49 10.83
N ALA A 2 3.08 25.31 11.68
CA ALA A 2 2.00 24.84 12.56
C ALA A 2 0.66 25.16 11.90
N LEU A 3 -0.11 24.11 11.64
CA LEU A 3 -1.46 24.25 11.09
C LEU A 3 -2.42 24.65 12.21
N ASP A 4 -3.18 25.71 12.03
CA ASP A 4 -4.08 26.22 13.07
C ASP A 4 -5.42 25.47 13.03
N LYS A 5 -5.52 24.42 13.85
CA LYS A 5 -6.71 23.56 13.96
C LYS A 5 -7.96 24.27 14.50
N SER A 6 -7.82 25.49 15.04
CA SER A 6 -8.95 26.22 15.60
C SER A 6 -9.79 26.97 14.56
N LYS A 7 -9.26 27.16 13.34
CA LYS A 7 -9.94 27.92 12.29
C LYS A 7 -10.62 27.01 11.26
N HIS A 8 -11.63 27.56 10.60
CA HIS A 8 -12.33 26.90 9.51
C HIS A 8 -11.34 26.44 8.43
N LEU A 9 -11.43 25.15 8.06
CA LEU A 9 -10.50 24.48 7.13
C LEU A 9 -9.02 24.64 7.50
N TYR A 10 -8.69 24.82 8.77
CA TYR A 10 -7.32 25.00 9.25
C TYR A 10 -6.55 26.18 8.61
N ASN A 11 -7.25 27.20 8.09
CA ASN A 11 -6.70 28.25 7.21
C ASN A 11 -5.99 27.72 5.95
N LEU A 12 -6.33 26.52 5.49
CA LEU A 12 -5.79 25.96 4.24
C LEU A 12 -6.36 26.62 2.99
N GLY A 13 -7.25 27.60 3.10
CA GLY A 13 -7.89 28.23 1.93
C GLY A 13 -6.90 28.77 0.89
N GLU A 14 -5.71 29.23 1.31
CA GLU A 14 -4.64 29.68 0.40
C GLU A 14 -3.75 28.53 -0.13
N LEU A 15 -3.77 27.37 0.52
CA LEU A 15 -3.00 26.18 0.11
C LEU A 15 -3.81 25.24 -0.79
N LEU A 16 -5.14 25.21 -0.61
CA LEU A 16 -6.03 24.39 -1.42
C LEU A 16 -6.04 24.89 -2.86
N ASP A 17 -6.02 23.95 -3.80
CA ASP A 17 -6.17 24.25 -5.22
C ASP A 17 -7.50 25.02 -5.43
N SER A 18 -7.43 26.14 -6.15
CA SER A 18 -8.61 26.99 -6.40
C SER A 18 -9.73 26.27 -7.16
N SER A 19 -9.41 25.16 -7.83
CA SER A 19 -10.37 24.27 -8.51
C SER A 19 -11.16 23.39 -7.54
N ILE A 20 -10.65 23.19 -6.33
CA ILE A 20 -11.36 22.52 -5.24
C ILE A 20 -12.32 23.55 -4.66
N GLY A 21 -13.52 23.62 -5.24
CA GLY A 21 -14.52 24.63 -4.91
C GLY A 21 -14.77 24.78 -3.40
N LEU A 22 -14.23 25.86 -2.82
CA LEU A 22 -14.39 26.29 -1.42
C LEU A 22 -15.85 26.59 -1.06
N ASP A 23 -16.73 26.66 -2.06
CA ASP A 23 -18.15 26.95 -1.91
C ASP A 23 -18.95 25.81 -1.28
N THR A 24 -18.36 24.60 -1.20
CA THR A 24 -18.99 23.44 -0.56
C THR A 24 -18.20 23.04 0.68
N THR A 25 -18.90 22.75 1.78
CA THR A 25 -18.28 22.15 2.97
C THR A 25 -17.67 20.81 2.56
N LEU A 26 -16.34 20.77 2.41
CA LEU A 26 -15.59 19.56 2.10
C LEU A 26 -15.65 18.61 3.30
N LYS A 27 -16.70 17.81 3.35
CA LYS A 27 -16.92 16.81 4.39
C LYS A 27 -15.72 15.86 4.44
N GLY A 28 -15.09 15.74 5.61
CA GLY A 28 -13.93 14.89 5.81
C GLY A 28 -12.58 15.52 5.43
N LEU A 29 -12.53 16.79 5.00
CA LEU A 29 -11.26 17.50 4.78
C LEU A 29 -10.44 17.60 6.07
N ASP A 30 -11.11 17.77 7.22
CA ASP A 30 -10.48 17.78 8.53
C ASP A 30 -9.71 16.49 8.83
N LYS A 31 -10.36 15.36 8.56
CA LYS A 31 -9.76 14.04 8.71
C LYS A 31 -8.63 13.81 7.70
N PHE A 32 -8.82 14.25 6.46
CA PHE A 32 -7.78 14.15 5.43
C PHE A 32 -6.52 14.91 5.84
N VAL A 33 -6.67 16.14 6.32
CA VAL A 33 -5.56 16.98 6.78
C VAL A 33 -4.87 16.33 7.98
N ASP A 34 -5.60 15.77 8.94
CA ASP A 34 -5.01 15.06 10.07
C ASP A 34 -4.15 13.86 9.62
N VAL A 35 -4.59 13.09 8.63
CA VAL A 35 -3.80 11.98 8.05
C VAL A 35 -2.57 12.51 7.33
N ALA A 36 -2.71 13.55 6.51
CA ALA A 36 -1.60 14.18 5.80
C ALA A 36 -0.52 14.68 6.76
N MET A 37 -0.93 15.31 7.87
CA MET A 37 -0.01 15.80 8.91
C MET A 37 0.72 14.65 9.62
N LYS A 38 0.07 13.50 9.84
CA LYS A 38 0.73 12.31 10.40
C LYS A 38 1.76 11.71 9.44
N CYS A 39 1.51 11.75 8.13
CA CYS A 39 2.43 11.20 7.12
C CYS A 39 3.76 11.96 7.03
N VAL A 40 3.77 13.23 7.43
CA VAL A 40 4.95 14.12 7.34
C VAL A 40 5.63 14.38 8.69
N LEU A 41 5.34 13.56 9.70
CA LEU A 41 6.02 13.66 10.99
C LEU A 41 7.52 13.40 10.84
N GLU A 42 8.35 14.19 11.54
CA GLU A 42 9.81 14.10 11.47
C GLU A 42 10.29 12.67 11.79
N ASN A 43 9.69 12.08 12.82
CA ASN A 43 10.03 10.74 13.28
C ASN A 43 9.26 9.68 12.48
N GLY A 44 10.00 8.76 11.84
CA GLY A 44 9.41 7.73 10.97
C GLY A 44 8.49 6.75 11.68
N SER A 45 8.73 6.48 12.97
CA SER A 45 7.91 5.55 13.77
C SER A 45 6.53 6.11 14.12
N ASP A 46 6.34 7.42 14.04
CA ASP A 46 5.04 8.06 14.28
C ASP A 46 4.21 8.20 13.00
N ARG A 47 4.81 7.89 11.84
CA ARG A 47 4.11 7.89 10.55
C ARG A 47 3.22 6.66 10.45
N PRO A 48 1.98 6.81 9.97
CA PRO A 48 1.09 5.69 9.77
C PRO A 48 1.63 4.76 8.69
N THR A 49 1.31 3.48 8.81
CA THR A 49 1.52 2.50 7.76
C THR A 49 0.63 2.82 6.55
N MET A 50 1.04 2.41 5.35
CA MET A 50 0.23 2.63 4.15
C MET A 50 -1.17 1.99 4.25
N GLY A 51 -1.32 0.87 4.96
CA GLY A 51 -2.63 0.26 5.21
C GLY A 51 -3.54 1.13 6.07
N GLU A 52 -2.99 1.80 7.09
CA GLU A 52 -3.73 2.76 7.91
C GLU A 52 -4.12 4.00 7.10
N VAL A 53 -3.21 4.50 6.25
CA VAL A 53 -3.49 5.64 5.36
C VAL A 53 -4.65 5.33 4.43
N VAL A 54 -4.64 4.18 3.75
CA VAL A 54 -5.73 3.78 2.83
C VAL A 54 -7.05 3.65 3.58
N LYS A 55 -7.05 3.00 4.76
CA LYS A 55 -8.24 2.84 5.59
C LYS A 55 -8.86 4.18 5.99
N GLU A 56 -8.03 5.15 6.37
CA GLU A 56 -8.54 6.49 6.71
C GLU A 56 -9.08 7.23 5.48
N ILE A 57 -8.44 7.10 4.31
CA ILE A 57 -8.94 7.69 3.05
C ILE A 57 -10.29 7.08 2.66
N GLU A 58 -10.44 5.76 2.73
CA GLU A 58 -11.72 5.08 2.45
C GLU A 58 -12.82 5.54 3.41
N ASN A 59 -12.48 5.75 4.69
CA ASN A 59 -13.40 6.28 5.69
C ASN A 59 -13.81 7.73 5.38
N ILE A 60 -12.86 8.58 4.99
CA ILE A 60 -13.13 9.98 4.57
C ILE A 60 -14.07 10.00 3.37
N LEU A 61 -13.84 9.12 2.40
CA LEU A 61 -14.66 9.02 1.19
C LEU A 61 -16.10 8.63 1.54
N GLN A 62 -16.29 7.68 2.45
CA GLN A 62 -17.61 7.32 2.98
C GLN A 62 -18.29 8.48 3.71
N LEU A 63 -17.55 9.24 4.54
CA LEU A 63 -18.06 10.43 5.24
C LEU A 63 -18.49 11.54 4.27
N ALA A 64 -17.82 11.63 3.12
CA ALA A 64 -18.20 12.54 2.03
C ALA A 64 -19.43 12.05 1.23
N GLY A 65 -19.95 10.85 1.52
CA GLY A 65 -21.05 10.24 0.78
C GLY A 65 -20.63 9.64 -0.55
N LEU A 66 -19.33 9.44 -0.76
CA LEU A 66 -18.76 8.82 -1.95
C LEU A 66 -18.56 7.32 -1.71
N ASN A 67 -18.71 6.52 -2.76
CA ASN A 67 -18.49 5.08 -2.70
C ASN A 67 -17.00 4.77 -2.93
N PRO A 68 -16.25 4.28 -1.93
CA PRO A 68 -14.83 3.95 -2.11
C PRO A 68 -14.57 2.79 -3.07
N ASN A 69 -15.57 1.96 -3.34
CA ASN A 69 -15.44 0.83 -4.26
C ASN A 69 -15.87 1.15 -5.71
N ALA A 70 -16.12 2.42 -6.04
CA ALA A 70 -16.61 2.80 -7.37
C ALA A 70 -15.60 2.49 -8.49
N ASP A 71 -14.29 2.56 -8.21
CA ASP A 71 -13.21 2.37 -9.19
C ASP A 71 -12.42 1.05 -8.98
N SER A 72 -12.86 0.19 -8.06
CA SER A 72 -12.24 -1.12 -7.79
C SER A 72 -12.57 -2.14 -8.88
N ALA A 73 -12.30 -1.82 -10.14
CA ALA A 73 -12.29 -2.80 -11.21
C ALA A 73 -10.97 -3.58 -11.15
N SER A 74 -11.02 -4.76 -10.55
CA SER A 74 -9.90 -5.70 -10.58
C SER A 74 -9.77 -6.25 -12.00
N THR A 75 -9.02 -5.58 -12.89
CA THR A 75 -8.68 -6.11 -14.21
C THR A 75 -7.58 -7.15 -14.05
N SER A 76 -7.89 -8.33 -13.49
CA SER A 76 -7.02 -9.49 -13.61
C SER A 76 -7.20 -10.05 -15.01
N ALA A 77 -6.33 -9.63 -15.95
CA ALA A 77 -6.24 -10.31 -17.24
C ALA A 77 -5.69 -11.72 -17.00
N SER A 78 -6.56 -12.73 -16.99
CA SER A 78 -6.15 -14.13 -17.07
C SER A 78 -5.67 -14.36 -18.51
N TYR A 79 -4.36 -14.43 -18.71
CA TYR A 79 -3.79 -14.95 -19.94
C TYR A 79 -3.94 -16.47 -19.90
N ASP A 80 -4.98 -16.98 -20.55
CA ASP A 80 -5.03 -18.39 -20.90
C ASP A 80 -3.84 -18.70 -21.83
N ASP A 81 -2.86 -19.43 -21.29
CA ASP A 81 -1.72 -19.99 -22.00
C ASP A 81 -2.22 -21.08 -22.96
N ALA A 82 -2.68 -20.65 -24.13
CA ALA A 82 -3.00 -21.52 -25.24
C ALA A 82 -1.78 -21.61 -26.17
N SER A 83 -0.85 -22.54 -25.94
CA SER A 83 -0.06 -23.12 -27.03
C SER A 83 0.62 -24.44 -26.70
N LYS A 84 -0.13 -25.52 -26.97
CA LYS A 84 0.42 -26.73 -27.58
C LYS A 84 0.95 -26.36 -28.98
N GLY A 85 2.25 -26.49 -29.22
CA GLY A 85 2.80 -26.49 -30.57
C GLY A 85 4.18 -25.88 -30.64
N GLY A 86 5.21 -26.72 -30.79
CA GLY A 86 6.60 -26.31 -30.71
C GLY A 86 7.05 -25.36 -31.82
N ALA A 87 7.95 -24.44 -31.46
CA ALA A 87 9.11 -24.02 -32.25
C ALA A 87 9.97 -23.04 -31.43
N LYS A 88 11.09 -23.55 -30.90
CA LYS A 88 12.38 -22.90 -30.62
C LYS A 88 12.37 -21.35 -30.53
N HIS A 89 12.05 -20.82 -29.36
CA HIS A 89 12.39 -19.44 -29.00
C HIS A 89 13.81 -19.41 -28.37
N PRO A 90 14.68 -18.46 -28.70
CA PRO A 90 16.11 -18.50 -28.36
C PRO A 90 16.45 -18.12 -26.91
N TYR A 91 15.45 -17.85 -26.07
CA TYR A 91 15.68 -17.57 -24.66
C TYR A 91 15.38 -18.82 -23.85
N ILE A 92 16.43 -19.59 -23.59
CA ILE A 92 16.40 -20.69 -22.64
C ILE A 92 15.97 -20.12 -21.29
N TYR A 93 14.77 -20.48 -20.86
CA TYR A 93 14.29 -20.25 -19.50
C TYR A 93 15.09 -21.15 -18.55
N SER A 94 16.25 -20.68 -18.12
CA SER A 94 17.02 -21.31 -17.04
C SER A 94 16.33 -21.01 -15.72
N LYS A 95 15.86 -22.07 -15.06
CA LYS A 95 15.16 -22.03 -13.76
C LYS A 95 16.05 -21.55 -12.59
N ASP A 96 17.34 -21.37 -12.82
CA ASP A 96 18.35 -21.17 -11.77
C ASP A 96 18.90 -19.73 -11.69
N ALA A 97 18.28 -18.76 -12.37
CA ALA A 97 18.79 -17.37 -12.43
C ALA A 97 18.30 -16.43 -11.30
N PHE A 98 17.60 -16.95 -10.29
CA PHE A 98 17.10 -16.15 -9.16
C PHE A 98 17.82 -16.49 -7.85
N ASP A 99 19.16 -16.43 -7.84
CA ASP A 99 19.92 -16.31 -6.60
C ASP A 99 19.82 -14.86 -6.08
N TYR A 100 18.67 -14.53 -5.50
CA TYR A 100 18.48 -13.31 -4.73
C TYR A 100 19.23 -13.46 -3.41
N SER A 101 20.41 -12.84 -3.31
CA SER A 101 21.19 -12.75 -2.07
C SER A 101 20.49 -11.82 -1.06
N GLY A 102 19.56 -12.38 -0.30
CA GLY A 102 18.79 -11.65 0.70
C GLY A 102 18.09 -12.58 1.69
N GLY A 103 18.84 -13.48 2.33
CA GLY A 103 18.33 -14.38 3.37
C GLY A 103 18.77 -13.95 4.77
N PHE A 104 17.83 -13.51 5.60
CA PHE A 104 18.05 -13.35 7.05
C PHE A 104 18.28 -14.73 7.69
N PRO A 105 19.28 -14.92 8.56
CA PRO A 105 19.52 -16.24 9.17
C PRO A 105 18.47 -16.56 10.23
N VAL A 106 17.71 -17.64 10.01
CA VAL A 106 16.84 -18.23 11.05
C VAL A 106 17.70 -19.13 11.95
N SER A 107 17.78 -18.80 13.25
CA SER A 107 18.43 -19.63 14.26
C SER A 107 17.71 -20.97 14.39
N LYS A 108 18.41 -22.09 14.16
CA LYS A 108 17.92 -23.43 14.47
C LYS A 108 18.49 -23.89 15.80
N ASN A 109 17.61 -24.09 16.78
CA ASN A 109 17.93 -24.82 18.01
C ASN A 109 17.94 -26.33 17.69
N PRO A 110 18.84 -27.14 18.25
CA PRO A 110 18.88 -28.57 17.98
C PRO A 110 17.91 -29.30 18.90
N SER A 111 17.00 -30.09 18.32
CA SER A 111 16.33 -31.16 19.06
C SER A 111 16.49 -32.46 18.31
N VAL A 112 17.02 -33.40 19.07
CA VAL A 112 17.26 -34.82 18.87
C VAL A 112 16.11 -35.54 18.15
N ASP A 113 16.43 -36.51 17.27
CA ASP A 113 16.11 -37.93 17.54
C ASP A 113 16.62 -38.93 16.46
N ALA A 114 17.24 -39.98 17.02
CA ALA A 114 17.57 -41.35 16.60
C ALA A 114 17.71 -41.85 15.13
N ARG A 115 18.83 -42.57 14.92
CA ARG A 115 19.24 -43.56 13.88
C ARG A 115 18.32 -44.82 13.85
N PRO A 116 18.29 -45.69 12.79
CA PRO A 116 19.42 -46.52 12.27
C PRO A 116 19.52 -46.52 10.72
N GLY A 117 20.66 -46.76 10.05
CA GLY A 117 21.71 -47.75 10.28
C GLY A 117 21.36 -49.05 9.56
N PHE A 118 21.65 -49.18 8.27
CA PHE A 118 21.56 -50.43 7.51
C PHE A 118 22.97 -50.84 7.07
N ASP A 119 23.52 -51.81 7.80
CA ASP A 119 24.28 -52.98 7.30
C ASP A 119 24.03 -54.12 8.31
#